data_AF-A0A962HX37-F1
#
_entry.id   AF-A0A962HX37-F1
#
_cell.length_a   1.000
_cell.length_b   1.000
_cell.length_c   1.000
_cell.angle_alpha   90.00
_cell.angle_beta   90.00
_cell.angle_gamma   90.00
#
_symmetry.space_group_name_H-M   'P 1'
#
loop_
_entity.id
_entity.type
_entity.pdbx_description
1 polymer ?
#
loop_
_entity_poly.entity_id
_entity_poly.type
_entity_poly.pdbx_seq_one_letter_code
_entity_poly.pdbx_strand_id
1 'polypeptide(L)'
;GYTGEDGFEVVMPAGDAPRVWQQLNDLGVVSCGLGARDTLRLEAGMNLYGNDMDASKHPLESGLTWTVAFKPQERDFIGRAALESIRAAGINNTLVALLLDDRGVLRPHQRVVVDGVGEGEITSGTFSPTLQKSIAFARVPVATANVVAVDIRGKLLRARVVKAPFVRNGQILVS
;
A
#
# COMPACT_ATOMS: atom_id res chain seq x y z
N GLY A 1 10.98 -7.88 -7.89
CA GLY A 1 9.94 -8.14 -6.86
C GLY A 1 9.79 -6.93 -5.95
N TYR A 2 8.67 -6.78 -5.23
CA TYR A 2 8.35 -5.77 -4.19
C TYR A 2 8.82 -4.29 -4.34
N THR A 3 9.14 -3.80 -5.55
CA THR A 3 9.63 -2.43 -5.78
C THR A 3 8.88 -1.66 -6.87
N GLY A 4 8.06 -2.33 -7.68
CA GLY A 4 7.44 -1.72 -8.86
C GLY A 4 8.35 -1.62 -10.09
N GLU A 5 9.57 -2.13 -10.00
CA GLU A 5 10.56 -2.19 -11.07
C GLU A 5 10.75 -3.62 -11.58
N ASP A 6 11.41 -3.75 -12.73
CA ASP A 6 11.93 -5.04 -13.22
C ASP A 6 13.01 -5.59 -12.29
N GLY A 7 13.18 -6.91 -12.30
CA GLY A 7 14.25 -7.59 -11.55
C GLY A 7 13.85 -8.97 -11.02
N PHE A 8 14.78 -9.59 -10.32
CA PHE A 8 14.72 -11.00 -9.92
C PHE A 8 14.67 -11.18 -8.40
N GLU A 9 14.10 -12.31 -7.96
CA GLU A 9 14.30 -12.86 -6.62
C GLU A 9 15.04 -14.19 -6.79
N VAL A 10 16.20 -14.32 -6.14
CA VAL A 10 17.08 -15.49 -6.30
C VAL A 10 17.12 -16.26 -4.98
N VAL A 11 16.68 -17.52 -5.02
CA VAL A 11 16.69 -18.44 -3.88
C VAL A 11 17.82 -19.46 -4.07
N MET A 12 18.66 -19.66 -3.04
CA MET A 12 19.82 -20.53 -3.09
C MET A 12 20.15 -21.11 -1.69
N PRO A 13 21.02 -22.14 -1.60
CA PRO A 13 21.54 -22.61 -0.32
C PRO A 13 22.23 -21.50 0.48
N ALA A 14 22.03 -21.48 1.80
CA ALA A 14 22.55 -20.41 2.66
C ALA A 14 24.09 -20.23 2.58
N GLY A 15 24.83 -21.33 2.36
CA GLY A 15 26.28 -21.30 2.21
C GLY A 15 26.78 -20.56 0.97
N ASP A 16 25.95 -20.44 -0.08
CA ASP A 16 26.31 -19.73 -1.31
C ASP A 16 26.02 -18.21 -1.25
N ALA A 17 25.11 -17.79 -0.36
CA ALA A 17 24.58 -16.43 -0.33
C ALA A 17 25.67 -15.33 -0.15
N PRO A 18 26.65 -15.44 0.77
CA PRO A 18 27.68 -14.41 0.93
C PRO A 18 28.51 -14.19 -0.34
N ARG A 19 28.89 -15.29 -1.02
CA ARG A 19 29.68 -15.24 -2.25
C ARG A 19 28.90 -14.58 -3.37
N VAL A 20 27.65 -15.00 -3.59
CA VAL A 20 26.81 -14.44 -4.65
C VAL A 20 26.48 -12.97 -4.38
N TRP A 21 26.21 -12.60 -3.13
CA TRP A 21 25.98 -11.21 -2.74
C TRP A 21 27.18 -10.31 -3.07
N GLN A 22 28.40 -10.75 -2.72
CA GLN A 22 29.61 -9.98 -3.05
C GLN A 22 29.80 -9.85 -4.56
N GLN A 23 29.60 -10.93 -5.33
CA GLN A 23 29.69 -10.89 -6.79
C GLN A 23 28.71 -9.89 -7.43
N LEU A 24 27.47 -9.79 -6.90
CA LEU A 24 26.51 -8.81 -7.38
C LEU A 24 26.94 -7.37 -7.07
N ASN A 25 27.47 -7.11 -5.87
CA ASN A 25 28.01 -5.80 -5.52
C ASN A 25 29.20 -5.42 -6.42
N ASP A 26 30.11 -6.35 -6.69
CA ASP A 26 31.26 -6.14 -7.57
C ASP A 26 30.83 -5.83 -9.02
N LEU A 27 29.66 -6.32 -9.43
CA LEU A 27 29.00 -5.99 -10.70
C LEU A 27 28.20 -4.68 -10.67
N GLY A 28 28.20 -3.95 -9.56
CA GLY A 28 27.55 -2.64 -9.41
C GLY A 28 26.10 -2.69 -8.92
N VAL A 29 25.59 -3.83 -8.47
CA VAL A 29 24.28 -3.90 -7.81
C VAL A 29 24.39 -3.27 -6.43
N VAL A 30 23.70 -2.15 -6.21
CA VAL A 30 23.76 -1.42 -4.93
C VAL A 30 22.95 -2.15 -3.87
N SER A 31 23.58 -2.41 -2.73
CA SER A 31 22.92 -2.95 -1.53
C SER A 31 21.90 -1.94 -0.98
N CYS A 32 20.63 -2.33 -0.91
CA CYS A 32 19.52 -1.49 -0.43
C CYS A 32 18.93 -2.00 0.89
N GLY A 33 18.74 -1.10 1.85
CA GLY A 33 18.19 -1.41 3.17
C GLY A 33 16.65 -1.39 3.25
N LEU A 34 16.13 -1.71 4.44
CA LEU A 34 14.68 -1.79 4.69
C LEU A 34 13.92 -0.47 4.51
N GLY A 35 14.56 0.67 4.82
CA GLY A 35 13.93 1.99 4.61
C GLY A 35 13.64 2.26 3.13
N ALA A 36 14.59 1.96 2.24
CA ALA A 36 14.37 2.07 0.79
C ALA A 36 13.31 1.07 0.32
N ARG A 37 13.31 -0.16 0.83
CA ARG A 37 12.30 -1.18 0.51
C ARG A 37 10.88 -0.71 0.85
N ASP A 38 10.66 -0.10 2.02
CA ASP A 38 9.34 0.38 2.43
C ASP A 38 8.86 1.58 1.59
N THR A 39 9.77 2.47 1.20
CA THR A 39 9.44 3.54 0.26
C THR A 39 9.05 2.97 -1.12
N LEU A 40 9.87 2.10 -1.70
CA LEU A 40 9.67 1.57 -3.05
C LEU A 40 8.37 0.77 -3.16
N ARG A 41 8.07 -0.10 -2.18
CA ARG A 41 6.82 -0.87 -2.20
C ARG A 41 5.59 0.03 -2.11
N LEU A 42 5.66 1.10 -1.32
CA LEU A 42 4.53 2.01 -1.13
C LEU A 42 4.31 2.83 -2.39
N GLU A 43 5.39 3.37 -2.98
CA GLU A 43 5.35 3.99 -4.31
C GLU A 43 4.73 3.06 -5.36
N ALA A 44 5.12 1.78 -5.36
CA ALA A 44 4.60 0.75 -6.24
C ALA A 44 3.19 0.26 -5.91
N GLY A 45 2.53 0.83 -4.88
CA GLY A 45 1.18 0.49 -4.50
C GLY A 45 1.02 -0.93 -3.94
N MET A 46 2.05 -1.45 -3.25
CA MET A 46 2.05 -2.80 -2.69
C MET A 46 1.80 -2.80 -1.19
N ASN A 47 0.86 -3.63 -0.75
CA ASN A 47 0.49 -3.76 0.66
C ASN A 47 1.62 -4.41 1.49
N LEU A 48 1.71 -4.04 2.76
CA LEU A 48 2.55 -4.65 3.79
C LEU A 48 1.66 -5.32 4.85
N TYR A 49 1.81 -6.63 5.04
CA TYR A 49 1.10 -7.36 6.09
C TYR A 49 1.53 -6.85 7.49
N GLY A 50 0.56 -6.69 8.39
CA GLY A 50 0.74 -6.02 9.69
C GLY A 50 0.46 -4.51 9.66
N ASN A 51 0.40 -3.91 8.47
CA ASN A 51 0.06 -2.50 8.28
C ASN A 51 -1.25 -2.36 7.48
N ASP A 52 -1.20 -2.75 6.21
CA ASP A 52 -2.30 -2.52 5.25
C ASP A 52 -3.36 -3.63 5.34
N MET A 53 -2.98 -4.80 5.84
CA MET A 53 -3.87 -5.90 6.18
C MET A 53 -3.25 -6.79 7.26
N ASP A 54 -4.12 -7.43 8.05
CA ASP A 54 -3.79 -8.45 9.03
C ASP A 54 -4.96 -9.45 9.14
N ALA A 55 -4.95 -10.34 10.13
CA ALA A 55 -6.01 -11.32 10.35
C ALA A 55 -7.39 -10.70 10.68
N SER A 56 -7.45 -9.43 11.07
CA SER A 56 -8.68 -8.69 11.33
C SER A 56 -9.26 -8.00 10.09
N LYS A 57 -8.52 -7.97 8.98
CA LYS A 57 -8.92 -7.30 7.73
C LYS A 57 -9.20 -8.29 6.62
N HIS A 58 -10.21 -8.00 5.81
CA HIS A 58 -10.57 -8.85 4.66
C HIS A 58 -10.05 -8.26 3.33
N PRO A 59 -9.77 -9.09 2.30
CA PRO A 59 -9.23 -8.61 1.02
C PRO A 59 -10.11 -7.57 0.33
N LEU A 60 -11.44 -7.65 0.53
CA LEU A 60 -12.40 -6.72 -0.10
C LEU A 60 -12.26 -5.28 0.40
N GLU A 61 -11.79 -5.06 1.63
CA GLU A 61 -11.53 -3.71 2.16
C GLU A 61 -10.05 -3.32 2.03
N SER A 62 -9.15 -4.24 1.63
CA SER A 62 -7.70 -3.99 1.59
C SER A 62 -7.16 -3.71 0.18
N GLY A 63 -8.05 -3.42 -0.78
CA GLY A 63 -7.67 -3.21 -2.18
C GLY A 63 -7.22 -4.49 -2.90
N LEU A 64 -7.53 -5.66 -2.34
CA LEU A 64 -7.06 -6.97 -2.83
C LEU A 64 -8.18 -7.80 -3.47
N THR A 65 -9.36 -7.24 -3.71
CA THR A 65 -10.47 -7.95 -4.38
C THR A 65 -10.06 -8.62 -5.69
N TRP A 66 -9.14 -8.00 -6.43
CA TRP A 66 -8.66 -8.50 -7.72
C TRP A 66 -7.88 -9.83 -7.61
N THR A 67 -7.37 -10.20 -6.43
CA THR A 67 -6.67 -11.46 -6.21
C THR A 67 -7.62 -12.61 -5.83
N VAL A 68 -8.90 -12.31 -5.56
CA VAL A 68 -9.88 -13.29 -5.12
C VAL A 68 -10.67 -13.84 -6.31
N ALA A 69 -10.39 -15.09 -6.68
CA ALA A 69 -11.08 -15.79 -7.76
C ALA A 69 -12.42 -16.39 -7.30
N PHE A 70 -13.51 -15.61 -7.39
CA PHE A 70 -14.88 -16.11 -7.09
C PHE A 70 -15.45 -17.06 -8.15
N LYS A 71 -14.87 -17.05 -9.35
CA LYS A 71 -15.19 -17.99 -10.42
C LYS A 71 -14.07 -19.03 -10.56
N PRO A 72 -14.42 -20.28 -10.91
CA PRO A 72 -15.78 -20.78 -11.06
C PRO A 72 -16.48 -20.95 -9.68
N GLN A 73 -17.82 -21.01 -9.66
CA GLN A 73 -18.60 -20.88 -8.42
C GLN A 73 -18.44 -22.10 -7.50
N GLU A 74 -18.24 -23.27 -8.09
CA GLU A 74 -18.01 -24.55 -7.45
C GLU A 74 -16.64 -24.66 -6.74
N ARG A 75 -15.70 -23.75 -7.01
CA ARG A 75 -14.36 -23.77 -6.40
C ARG A 75 -14.42 -23.32 -4.94
N ASP A 76 -14.54 -24.22 -4.00
CA ASP A 76 -14.46 -23.84 -2.59
C ASP A 76 -13.03 -23.45 -2.16
N PHE A 77 -12.92 -22.56 -1.17
CA PHE A 77 -11.66 -22.18 -0.52
C PHE A 77 -11.91 -21.61 0.89
N ILE A 78 -10.89 -21.71 1.75
CA ILE A 78 -10.98 -21.20 3.13
C ILE A 78 -11.35 -19.70 3.12
N GLY A 79 -12.47 -19.37 3.75
CA GLY A 79 -12.99 -18.00 3.83
C GLY A 79 -13.96 -17.60 2.72
N ARG A 80 -14.24 -18.46 1.72
CA ARG A 80 -15.15 -18.16 0.61
C ARG A 80 -16.52 -17.68 1.07
N ALA A 81 -17.20 -18.48 1.89
CA ALA A 81 -18.55 -18.17 2.38
C ALA A 81 -18.61 -16.83 3.13
N ALA A 82 -17.59 -16.52 3.94
CA ALA A 82 -17.50 -15.24 4.64
C ALA A 82 -17.35 -14.06 3.66
N LEU A 83 -16.49 -14.19 2.65
CA LEU A 83 -16.31 -13.15 1.62
C LEU A 83 -17.54 -12.96 0.76
N GLU A 84 -18.26 -14.02 0.42
CA GLU A 84 -19.54 -13.93 -0.32
C GLU A 84 -20.61 -13.22 0.51
N SER A 85 -20.71 -13.53 1.80
CA SER A 85 -21.60 -12.83 2.74
C SER A 85 -21.27 -11.34 2.85
N ILE A 86 -19.99 -10.98 3.03
CA ILE A 86 -19.52 -9.59 3.06
C ILE A 86 -19.82 -8.88 1.74
N ARG A 87 -19.59 -9.54 0.60
CA ARG A 87 -19.87 -8.95 -0.71
C ARG A 87 -21.37 -8.69 -0.93
N ALA A 88 -22.23 -9.57 -0.42
CA ALA A 88 -23.68 -9.39 -0.47
C ALA A 88 -24.16 -8.26 0.46
N ALA A 89 -23.57 -8.14 1.64
CA ALA A 89 -23.88 -7.08 2.60
C ALA A 89 -23.30 -5.70 2.21
N GLY A 90 -22.19 -5.68 1.47
CA GLY A 90 -21.40 -4.48 1.20
C GLY A 90 -20.28 -4.28 2.23
N ILE A 91 -19.25 -3.51 1.84
CA ILE A 91 -18.14 -3.16 2.73
C ILE A 91 -18.32 -1.73 3.25
N ASN A 92 -17.92 -1.47 4.49
CA ASN A 92 -18.01 -0.14 5.09
C ASN A 92 -16.74 0.69 4.88
N ASN A 93 -15.59 0.02 4.77
CA ASN A 93 -14.28 0.65 4.60
C ASN A 93 -13.56 0.12 3.37
N THR A 94 -12.65 0.92 2.86
CA THR A 94 -11.79 0.58 1.73
C THR A 94 -10.40 1.19 1.92
N LEU A 95 -9.39 0.54 1.35
CA LEU A 95 -8.02 1.04 1.32
C LEU A 95 -7.83 1.95 0.11
N VAL A 96 -7.39 3.18 0.33
CA VAL A 96 -7.14 4.19 -0.70
C VAL A 96 -5.69 4.68 -0.64
N ALA A 97 -5.21 5.21 -1.77
CA ALA A 97 -3.94 5.91 -1.85
C ALA A 97 -4.15 7.41 -1.65
N LEU A 98 -3.31 8.02 -0.81
CA LEU A 98 -3.33 9.44 -0.50
C LEU A 98 -2.05 10.12 -0.97
N LEU A 99 -2.20 11.33 -1.53
CA LEU A 99 -1.13 12.24 -1.88
C LEU A 99 -1.32 13.55 -1.10
N LEU A 100 -0.32 13.95 -0.31
CA LEU A 100 -0.37 15.20 0.45
C LEU A 100 -0.02 16.38 -0.48
N ASP A 101 -0.86 17.42 -0.50
CA ASP A 101 -0.62 18.62 -1.31
C ASP A 101 0.40 19.56 -0.65
N ASP A 102 0.35 19.64 0.69
CA ASP A 102 1.19 20.51 1.50
C ASP A 102 2.49 19.84 2.00
N ARG A 103 3.35 20.64 2.65
CA ARG A 103 4.51 20.12 3.38
C ARG A 103 4.07 19.34 4.62
N GLY A 104 4.57 18.13 4.76
CA GLY A 104 4.34 17.23 5.88
C GLY A 104 4.80 15.83 5.54
N VAL A 105 4.80 14.94 6.53
CA VAL A 105 5.05 13.51 6.31
C VAL A 105 3.90 12.73 6.91
N LEU A 106 3.16 12.06 6.03
CA LEU A 106 2.14 11.08 6.36
C LEU A 106 2.82 9.88 7.02
N ARG A 107 2.25 9.41 8.13
CA ARG A 107 2.78 8.30 8.94
C ARG A 107 1.64 7.37 9.32
N PRO A 108 1.93 6.07 9.54
CA PRO A 108 0.97 5.12 10.10
C PRO A 108 0.27 5.67 11.35
N HIS A 109 -0.99 5.27 11.53
CA HIS A 109 -1.87 5.62 12.66
C HIS A 109 -2.31 7.09 12.74
N GLN A 110 -1.99 7.90 11.73
CA GLN A 110 -2.56 9.23 11.63
C GLN A 110 -4.04 9.15 11.22
N ARG A 111 -4.87 9.93 11.93
CA ARG A 111 -6.30 10.05 11.66
C ARG A 111 -6.54 10.73 10.32
N VAL A 112 -7.46 10.16 9.54
CA VAL A 112 -7.98 10.72 8.30
C VAL A 112 -9.43 11.14 8.53
N VAL A 113 -9.74 12.40 8.29
CA VAL A 113 -11.08 12.97 8.41
C VAL A 113 -11.68 13.10 7.02
N VAL A 114 -12.89 12.56 6.85
CA VAL A 114 -13.67 12.61 5.62
C VAL A 114 -14.93 13.41 5.91
N ASP A 115 -15.00 14.63 5.38
CA ASP A 115 -16.06 15.58 5.70
C ASP A 115 -17.46 15.02 5.38
N GLY A 116 -18.37 15.12 6.35
CA GLY A 116 -19.73 14.59 6.26
C GLY A 116 -19.86 13.06 6.19
N VAL A 117 -18.74 12.31 6.23
CA VAL A 117 -18.74 10.83 6.07
C VAL A 117 -18.24 10.12 7.31
N GLY A 118 -17.14 10.58 7.92
CA GLY A 118 -16.57 9.96 9.10
C GLY A 118 -15.05 10.05 9.16
N GLU A 119 -14.43 9.07 9.82
CA GLU A 119 -12.99 9.02 10.03
C GLU A 119 -12.41 7.68 9.55
N GLY A 120 -11.12 7.70 9.24
CA GLY A 120 -10.30 6.56 8.89
C GLY A 120 -8.88 6.73 9.44
N GLU A 121 -7.96 5.89 8.97
CA GLU A 121 -6.60 5.85 9.50
C GLU A 121 -5.59 5.55 8.38
N ILE A 122 -4.43 6.21 8.43
CA ILE A 122 -3.27 5.85 7.60
C ILE A 122 -2.69 4.52 8.06
N THR A 123 -2.58 3.55 7.17
CA THR A 123 -1.97 2.22 7.43
C THR A 123 -0.47 2.22 7.12
N SER A 124 -0.09 2.90 6.04
CA SER A 124 1.29 3.06 5.58
C SER A 124 1.51 4.48 5.11
N GLY A 125 2.61 5.13 5.50
CA GLY A 125 2.89 6.49 5.09
C GLY A 125 4.39 6.77 5.05
N THR A 126 4.83 7.48 4.01
CA THR A 126 6.24 7.85 3.85
C THR A 126 6.39 9.15 3.04
N PHE A 127 7.62 9.63 2.93
CA PHE A 127 8.00 10.60 1.91
C PHE A 127 8.52 9.85 0.68
N SER A 128 7.94 10.11 -0.49
CA SER A 128 8.38 9.57 -1.76
C SER A 128 9.54 10.40 -2.33
N PRO A 129 10.76 9.85 -2.44
CA PRO A 129 11.86 10.53 -3.11
C PRO A 129 11.58 10.74 -4.60
N THR A 130 10.84 9.83 -5.24
CA THR A 130 10.52 9.92 -6.67
C THR A 130 9.57 11.10 -6.95
N LEU A 131 8.52 11.26 -6.13
CA LEU A 131 7.53 12.34 -6.29
C LEU A 131 7.92 13.65 -5.58
N GLN A 132 8.88 13.60 -4.66
CA GLN A 132 9.19 14.68 -3.71
C GLN A 132 7.96 15.15 -2.90
N LYS A 133 7.06 14.21 -2.58
CA LYS A 133 5.81 14.44 -1.85
C LYS A 133 5.56 13.33 -0.84
N SER A 134 4.71 13.59 0.16
CA SER A 134 4.28 12.53 1.06
C SER A 134 3.12 11.73 0.49
N ILE A 135 3.23 10.42 0.57
CA ILE A 135 2.27 9.45 0.08
C ILE A 135 1.86 8.50 1.21
N ALA A 136 0.65 7.96 1.11
CA ALA A 136 0.16 7.00 2.08
C ALA A 136 -0.87 6.03 1.49
N PHE A 137 -1.04 4.91 2.17
CA PHE A 137 -2.29 4.17 2.17
C PHE A 137 -3.10 4.52 3.41
N ALA A 138 -4.41 4.61 3.23
CA ALA A 138 -5.33 4.84 4.32
C ALA A 138 -6.57 3.96 4.17
N ARG A 139 -7.06 3.46 5.30
CA ARG A 139 -8.33 2.76 5.40
C ARG A 139 -9.40 3.77 5.80
N VAL A 140 -10.35 4.01 4.90
CA VAL A 140 -11.36 5.06 5.03
C VAL A 140 -12.74 4.52 4.69
N PRO A 141 -13.83 5.18 5.11
CA PRO A 141 -15.19 4.79 4.73
C PRO A 141 -15.37 4.73 3.20
N VAL A 142 -16.18 3.80 2.69
CA VAL A 142 -16.41 3.66 1.24
C VAL A 142 -16.99 4.88 0.54
N ALA A 143 -17.72 5.72 1.28
CA ALA A 143 -18.30 6.97 0.77
C ALA A 143 -17.27 8.10 0.64
N THR A 144 -15.99 7.83 0.91
CA THR A 144 -14.91 8.82 0.78
C THR A 144 -14.79 9.30 -0.67
N ALA A 145 -14.83 10.62 -0.84
CA ALA A 145 -14.65 11.29 -2.13
C ALA A 145 -13.17 11.46 -2.47
N ASN A 146 -12.85 12.43 -3.33
CA ASN A 146 -11.48 12.62 -3.86
C ASN A 146 -10.52 13.36 -2.90
N VAL A 147 -11.02 13.87 -1.77
CA VAL A 147 -10.26 14.73 -0.85
C VAL A 147 -10.56 14.33 0.58
N VAL A 148 -9.51 14.30 1.39
CA VAL A 148 -9.58 14.06 2.83
C VAL A 148 -8.70 15.08 3.56
N ALA A 149 -8.88 15.18 4.87
CA ALA A 149 -7.97 15.91 5.74
C ALA A 149 -7.23 14.93 6.66
N VAL A 150 -5.90 15.01 6.70
CA VAL A 150 -5.08 14.19 7.61
C VAL A 150 -4.67 15.03 8.81
N ASP A 151 -4.87 14.49 10.01
CA ASP A 151 -4.40 15.10 11.24
C ASP A 151 -2.90 14.86 11.43
N ILE A 152 -2.13 15.94 11.25
CA ILE A 152 -0.70 15.95 11.54
C ILE A 152 -0.46 16.84 12.75
N ARG A 153 -0.36 16.21 13.93
CA ARG A 153 -0.07 16.87 15.21
C ARG A 153 -1.08 17.99 15.54
N GLY A 154 -2.37 17.73 15.32
CA GLY A 154 -3.47 18.65 15.58
C GLY A 154 -3.79 19.60 14.42
N LYS A 155 -2.99 19.59 13.35
CA LYS A 155 -3.27 20.36 12.13
C LYS A 155 -3.87 19.44 11.06
N LEU A 156 -5.05 19.80 10.59
CA LEU A 156 -5.69 19.15 9.45
C LEU A 156 -5.05 19.63 8.14
N LEU A 157 -4.35 18.74 7.44
CA LEU A 157 -3.77 19.01 6.12
C LEU A 157 -4.56 18.31 5.03
N ARG A 158 -4.74 18.99 3.91
CA ARG A 158 -5.47 18.45 2.75
C ARG A 158 -4.64 17.39 2.04
N ALA A 159 -5.22 16.21 1.82
CA ALA A 159 -4.68 15.17 0.96
C ALA A 159 -5.71 14.75 -0.09
N ARG A 160 -5.23 14.33 -1.25
CA ARG A 160 -6.07 13.85 -2.35
C ARG A 160 -6.04 12.34 -2.39
N VAL A 161 -7.22 11.76 -2.59
CA VAL A 161 -7.36 10.35 -2.93
C VAL A 161 -6.95 10.18 -4.39
N VAL A 162 -5.96 9.32 -4.63
CA VAL A 162 -5.41 9.03 -5.96
C VAL A 162 -5.51 7.54 -6.26
N LYS A 163 -5.31 7.18 -7.53
CA LYS A 163 -5.25 5.77 -7.94
C LYS A 163 -3.83 5.24 -7.74
N ALA A 164 -3.69 4.16 -6.97
CA ALA A 164 -2.43 3.42 -6.89
C ALA A 164 -2.13 2.66 -8.21
N PRO A 165 -0.86 2.44 -8.57
CA PRO A 165 0.34 2.83 -7.83
C PRO A 165 0.75 4.30 -8.07
N PHE A 166 1.63 4.84 -7.23
CA PHE A 166 2.18 6.19 -7.39
C PHE A 166 3.30 6.23 -8.43
N VAL A 167 4.15 5.20 -8.44
CA VAL A 167 5.30 5.02 -9.34
C VAL A 167 5.28 3.62 -9.93
N ARG A 168 5.66 3.49 -11.21
CA ARG A 168 5.94 2.20 -11.84
C ARG A 168 7.03 2.36 -12.88
N ASN A 169 8.00 1.44 -12.90
CA ASN A 169 9.11 1.45 -13.88
C ASN A 169 9.81 2.83 -13.97
N GLY A 170 10.06 3.44 -12.81
CA GLY A 170 10.66 4.77 -12.68
C GLY A 170 9.78 5.95 -13.10
N GLN A 171 8.51 5.73 -13.47
CA GLN A 171 7.59 6.77 -13.93
C GLN A 171 6.55 7.12 -12.86
N ILE A 172 6.33 8.43 -12.64
CA ILE A 172 5.25 8.93 -11.79
C ILE A 172 3.92 8.76 -12.53
N LEU A 173 2.95 8.11 -11.87
CA LEU A 173 1.62 7.82 -12.46
C LEU A 173 0.48 8.68 -11.89
N VAL A 174 0.78 9.50 -10.90
CA VAL A 174 -0.20 10.36 -10.22
C VAL A 174 0.15 11.83 -10.40
N SER A 175 -0.88 12.66 -10.56
CA SER A 175 -0.79 14.12 -10.56
C SER A 175 -1.41 14.67 -9.30
#